data_AF-A0A8S3QPR3-F1
#
_entry.id   AF-A0A8S3QPR3-F1
#
_cell.length_a   1.000
_cell.length_b   1.000
_cell.length_c   1.000
_cell.angle_alpha   90.00
_cell.angle_beta   90.00
_cell.angle_gamma   90.00
#
_symmetry.space_group_name_H-M   'P 1'
#
loop_
_entity.id
_entity.type
_entity.pdbx_description
1 polymer ?
#
loop_
_entity_poly.entity_id
_entity_poly.type
_entity_poly.pdbx_seq_one_letter_code
_entity_poly.pdbx_strand_id
1 'polypeptide(L)'
;MNTKDNQNAILQGLPDMKYYNPDGMKPDKRREFMEWYNEHKSLGLLDWCKTEEDRQKYTEDYFEKEGIRLDAKNINCNPGLRQLAKLMLNSFWGKFGQRLNLPRTTYLTDPSIYFDILTSDSQEVQDVSFVTDDMVRINWINQSQFIEETGRTNVVIAAYTTTQARLQLYKYLENLGDRALYCDTDSIIFSSKPGDWRPITGDYLGDLTDETPNNNIDVFVSGGPKNYGYKLKNPDRDGNRTCCKIRGITLNYKNALELNFDTMKDVVQGKTDKITVTDDNKICREVKTTNIITRAEDKTYRIVFDKRVLKKDYTTTPYGM
;
A
#
# COMPACT_ATOMS: atom_id res chain seq x y z
N MET A 1 22.98 -19.63 4.86
CA MET A 1 21.59 -19.91 5.30
C MET A 1 20.70 -20.38 4.15
N ASN A 2 21.20 -21.27 3.28
CA ASN A 2 20.38 -21.89 2.24
C ASN A 2 20.83 -23.35 2.08
N THR A 3 20.65 -24.12 3.17
CA THR A 3 20.87 -25.56 3.20
C THR A 3 19.55 -26.26 2.91
N LYS A 4 19.59 -27.46 2.32
CA LYS A 4 18.38 -28.25 2.00
C LYS A 4 17.45 -28.43 3.21
N ASP A 5 18.01 -28.49 4.41
CA ASP A 5 17.26 -28.68 5.66
C ASP A 5 16.39 -27.47 6.05
N ASN A 6 16.71 -26.27 5.57
CA ASN A 6 15.98 -25.04 5.88
C ASN A 6 14.91 -24.67 4.85
N GLN A 7 14.76 -25.44 3.76
CA GLN A 7 13.82 -25.12 2.67
C GLN A 7 12.35 -25.34 3.04
N ASN A 8 12.07 -26.19 4.04
CA ASN A 8 10.71 -26.48 4.53
C ASN A 8 10.48 -26.02 5.99
N ALA A 9 11.44 -25.29 6.57
CA ALA A 9 11.35 -24.87 7.97
C ALA A 9 10.46 -23.63 8.10
N ILE A 10 9.27 -23.80 8.67
CA ILE A 10 8.40 -22.69 9.05
C ILE A 10 8.90 -22.14 10.39
N LEU A 11 9.57 -20.99 10.36
CA LEU A 11 9.95 -20.27 11.58
C LEU A 11 8.69 -19.66 12.19
N GLN A 12 8.38 -19.97 13.45
CA GLN A 12 7.17 -19.48 14.15
C GLN A 12 7.27 -18.01 14.62
N GLY A 13 8.16 -17.21 14.04
CA GLY A 13 8.42 -15.82 14.45
C GLY A 13 9.66 -15.24 13.78
N LEU A 14 10.16 -14.11 14.29
CA LEU A 14 11.46 -13.56 13.89
C LEU A 14 12.56 -14.63 14.10
N PRO A 15 13.49 -14.82 13.14
CA PRO A 15 14.67 -15.66 13.33
C PRO A 15 15.35 -15.38 14.67
N ASP A 16 15.92 -16.40 15.30
CA ASP A 16 16.67 -16.22 16.55
C ASP A 16 17.67 -15.06 16.45
N MET A 17 17.75 -14.26 17.51
CA MET A 17 18.52 -13.02 17.62
C MET A 17 19.98 -13.19 17.17
N LYS A 18 20.55 -14.38 17.40
CA LYS A 18 21.90 -14.75 16.95
C LYS A 18 22.13 -14.61 15.44
N TYR A 19 21.08 -14.72 14.62
CA TYR A 19 21.15 -14.60 13.16
C TYR A 19 21.23 -13.15 12.67
N TYR A 20 21.04 -12.18 13.56
CA TYR A 20 21.15 -10.75 13.27
C TYR A 20 22.51 -10.16 13.67
N ASN A 21 23.43 -10.98 14.17
CA ASN A 21 24.76 -10.57 14.64
C ASN A 21 24.72 -9.34 15.60
N PRO A 22 23.94 -9.38 16.69
CA PRO A 22 23.83 -8.26 17.64
C PRO A 22 25.18 -7.93 18.32
N ASP A 23 26.09 -8.91 18.42
CA ASP A 23 27.41 -8.71 19.01
C ASP A 23 28.38 -7.95 18.09
N GLY A 24 28.09 -7.88 16.79
CA GLY A 24 28.80 -7.03 15.83
C GLY A 24 28.27 -5.59 15.76
N MET A 25 27.16 -5.28 16.45
CA MET A 25 26.56 -3.94 16.44
C MET A 25 27.24 -3.02 17.46
N LYS A 26 27.28 -1.71 17.15
CA LYS A 26 27.68 -0.68 18.12
C LYS A 26 26.72 -0.71 19.34
N PRO A 27 27.18 -0.42 20.57
CA PRO A 27 26.39 -0.57 21.79
C PRO A 27 25.00 0.10 21.75
N ASP A 28 24.91 1.33 21.24
CA ASP A 28 23.62 2.04 21.14
C ASP A 28 22.68 1.40 20.12
N LYS A 29 23.22 0.94 18.98
CA LYS A 29 22.45 0.24 17.94
C LYS A 29 22.02 -1.15 18.38
N ARG A 30 22.84 -1.82 19.20
CA ARG A 30 22.47 -3.08 19.85
C ARG A 30 21.30 -2.86 20.80
N ARG A 31 21.30 -1.80 21.63
CA ARG A 31 20.18 -1.49 22.53
C ARG A 31 18.89 -1.24 21.76
N GLU A 32 18.93 -0.38 20.73
CA GLU A 32 17.79 -0.12 19.84
C GLU A 32 17.29 -1.42 19.17
N PHE A 33 18.20 -2.27 18.69
CA PHE A 33 17.85 -3.55 18.08
C PHE A 33 17.20 -4.52 19.09
N MET A 34 17.68 -4.57 20.33
CA MET A 34 17.13 -5.44 21.38
C MET A 34 15.74 -5.00 21.81
N GLU A 35 15.51 -3.68 21.93
CA GLU A 35 14.19 -3.10 22.20
C GLU A 35 13.22 -3.45 21.06
N TRP A 36 13.61 -3.17 19.81
CA TRP A 36 12.84 -3.51 18.63
C TRP A 36 12.54 -5.01 18.53
N TYR A 37 13.56 -5.87 18.70
CA TYR A 37 13.42 -7.32 18.55
C TYR A 37 12.50 -7.92 19.62
N ASN A 38 12.56 -7.44 20.87
CA ASN A 38 11.68 -7.89 21.94
C ASN A 38 10.24 -7.41 21.76
N GLU A 39 10.04 -6.18 21.28
CA GLU A 39 8.71 -5.64 20.98
C GLU A 39 8.03 -6.36 19.80
N HIS A 40 8.82 -6.74 18.79
CA HIS A 40 8.29 -7.31 17.55
C HIS A 40 8.21 -8.83 17.54
N LYS A 41 8.85 -9.51 18.50
CA LYS A 41 8.77 -10.98 18.65
C LYS A 41 7.38 -11.47 19.09
N SER A 42 6.53 -10.60 19.66
CA SER A 42 5.18 -10.95 20.15
C SER A 42 4.02 -10.48 19.27
N LEU A 43 4.28 -9.82 18.14
CA LEU A 43 3.24 -9.16 17.33
C LEU A 43 2.60 -10.10 16.31
N GLY A 44 1.43 -10.68 16.61
CA GLY A 44 0.73 -11.44 15.58
C GLY A 44 -0.43 -12.32 15.99
N LEU A 45 -0.87 -12.25 17.24
CA LEU A 45 -2.27 -12.53 17.56
C LEU A 45 -2.91 -11.27 18.13
N LEU A 46 -4.23 -11.29 18.22
CA LEU A 46 -5.00 -10.32 18.99
C LEU A 46 -4.27 -10.04 20.30
N ASP A 47 -4.12 -8.77 20.69
CA ASP A 47 -3.30 -8.37 21.86
C ASP A 47 -3.68 -9.15 23.16
N TRP A 48 -4.88 -9.73 23.19
CA TRP A 48 -5.44 -10.54 24.26
C TRP A 48 -5.26 -12.05 24.12
N CYS A 49 -4.96 -12.60 22.94
CA CYS A 49 -4.93 -14.05 22.70
C CYS A 49 -3.52 -14.61 22.84
N LYS A 50 -3.13 -14.96 24.08
CA LYS A 50 -1.77 -15.40 24.44
C LYS A 50 -1.73 -16.80 25.02
N THR A 51 -2.81 -17.25 25.63
CA THR A 51 -2.92 -18.56 26.28
C THR A 51 -3.59 -19.58 25.35
N GLU A 52 -3.53 -20.86 25.72
CA GLU A 52 -4.21 -21.91 24.96
C GLU A 52 -5.73 -21.77 25.06
N GLU A 53 -6.21 -21.36 26.23
CA GLU A 53 -7.61 -21.06 26.51
C GLU A 53 -8.11 -19.92 25.63
N ASP A 54 -7.31 -18.85 25.46
CA ASP A 54 -7.68 -17.74 24.57
C ASP A 54 -7.75 -18.19 23.10
N ARG A 55 -6.83 -19.07 22.67
CA ARG A 55 -6.80 -19.61 21.29
C ARG A 55 -7.99 -20.50 21.03
N GLN A 56 -8.35 -21.33 21.99
CA GLN A 56 -9.52 -22.19 21.90
C GLN A 56 -10.80 -21.36 21.86
N LYS A 57 -10.95 -20.39 22.77
CA LYS A 57 -12.07 -19.46 22.77
C LYS A 57 -12.18 -18.71 21.44
N TYR A 58 -11.08 -18.15 20.94
CA TYR A 58 -11.08 -17.46 19.65
C TYR A 58 -11.50 -18.39 18.49
N THR A 59 -11.06 -19.64 18.51
CA THR A 59 -11.43 -20.64 17.50
C THR A 59 -12.92 -20.98 17.54
N GLU A 60 -13.49 -21.12 18.74
CA GLU A 60 -14.91 -21.38 18.96
C GLU A 60 -15.76 -20.17 18.53
N ASP A 61 -15.43 -18.98 19.01
CA ASP A 61 -16.11 -17.72 18.66
C ASP A 61 -16.07 -17.47 17.13
N TYR A 62 -14.92 -17.75 16.48
CA TYR A 62 -14.77 -17.63 15.02
C TYR A 62 -15.62 -18.64 14.26
N PHE A 63 -15.77 -19.87 14.77
CA PHE A 63 -16.65 -20.86 14.17
C PHE A 63 -18.13 -20.47 14.32
N GLU A 64 -18.54 -19.97 15.48
CA GLU A 64 -19.92 -19.53 15.70
C GLU A 64 -20.30 -18.33 14.83
N LYS A 65 -19.39 -17.36 14.67
CA LYS A 65 -19.66 -16.13 13.90
C LYS A 65 -19.50 -16.32 12.39
N GLU A 66 -18.41 -16.93 11.95
CA GLU A 66 -18.05 -17.01 10.52
C GLU A 66 -18.35 -18.39 9.90
N GLY A 67 -18.68 -19.40 10.71
CA GLY A 67 -18.88 -20.78 10.24
C GLY A 67 -17.59 -21.49 9.82
N ILE A 68 -16.42 -20.91 10.11
CA ILE A 68 -15.10 -21.40 9.69
C ILE A 68 -14.38 -22.00 10.89
N ARG A 69 -13.96 -23.26 10.78
CA ARG A 69 -13.14 -23.91 11.82
C ARG A 69 -11.67 -23.56 11.64
N LEU A 70 -11.12 -22.84 12.60
CA LEU A 70 -9.69 -22.60 12.70
C LEU A 70 -9.00 -23.78 13.41
N ASP A 71 -7.74 -24.03 13.07
CA ASP A 71 -6.91 -24.99 13.80
C ASP A 71 -6.09 -24.25 14.83
N ALA A 72 -6.46 -24.36 16.11
CA ALA A 72 -5.82 -23.68 17.24
C ALA A 72 -4.30 -23.88 17.28
N LYS A 73 -3.77 -25.03 16.82
CA LYS A 73 -2.33 -25.31 16.80
C LYS A 73 -1.58 -24.48 15.76
N ASN A 74 -2.27 -24.07 14.70
CA ASN A 74 -1.73 -23.25 13.62
C ASN A 74 -1.96 -21.76 13.83
N ILE A 75 -2.68 -21.38 14.90
CA ILE A 75 -2.86 -19.99 15.31
C ILE A 75 -1.57 -19.52 16.00
N ASN A 76 -0.62 -19.06 15.18
CA ASN A 76 0.67 -18.57 15.61
C ASN A 76 0.96 -17.17 15.04
N CYS A 77 1.66 -16.38 15.84
CA CYS A 77 2.14 -15.06 15.47
C CYS A 77 3.36 -15.17 14.53
N ASN A 78 3.13 -14.97 13.22
CA ASN A 78 4.23 -14.81 12.27
C ASN A 78 3.98 -13.61 11.34
N PRO A 79 4.63 -12.46 11.60
CA PRO A 79 4.49 -11.27 10.76
C PRO A 79 4.84 -11.50 9.28
N GLY A 80 5.88 -12.29 9.00
CA GLY A 80 6.34 -12.57 7.64
C GLY A 80 5.36 -13.44 6.85
N LEU A 81 4.88 -14.53 7.44
CA LEU A 81 3.84 -15.37 6.83
C LEU A 81 2.53 -14.62 6.69
N ARG A 82 2.15 -13.80 7.67
CA ARG A 82 0.95 -12.95 7.57
C ARG A 82 1.06 -11.98 6.40
N GLN A 83 2.23 -11.34 6.22
CA GLN A 83 2.46 -10.45 5.09
C GLN A 83 2.42 -11.19 3.76
N LEU A 84 3.03 -12.39 3.67
CA LEU A 84 2.99 -13.23 2.48
C LEU A 84 1.57 -13.66 2.13
N ALA A 85 0.81 -14.15 3.11
CA ALA A 85 -0.59 -14.54 2.94
C ALA A 85 -1.45 -13.35 2.48
N LYS A 86 -1.27 -12.17 3.10
CA LYS A 86 -1.93 -10.92 2.69
C LYS A 86 -1.58 -10.55 1.24
N LEU A 87 -0.30 -10.66 0.87
CA LEU A 87 0.17 -10.39 -0.49
C LEU A 87 -0.46 -11.36 -1.50
N MET A 88 -0.54 -12.65 -1.17
CA MET A 88 -1.15 -13.67 -2.02
C MET A 88 -2.64 -13.38 -2.25
N LEU A 89 -3.40 -13.12 -1.18
CA LEU A 89 -4.84 -12.81 -1.26
C LEU A 89 -5.10 -11.55 -2.10
N ASN A 90 -4.36 -10.47 -1.83
CA ASN A 90 -4.50 -9.22 -2.57
C ASN A 90 -4.11 -9.36 -4.05
N SER A 91 -3.07 -10.16 -4.34
CA SER A 91 -2.63 -10.42 -5.71
C SER A 91 -3.62 -11.30 -6.46
N PHE A 92 -4.25 -12.26 -5.80
CA PHE A 92 -5.22 -13.18 -6.40
C PHE A 92 -6.43 -12.43 -6.95
N TRP A 93 -7.02 -11.53 -6.16
CA TRP A 93 -8.09 -10.64 -6.65
C TRP A 93 -7.63 -9.81 -7.86
N GLY A 94 -6.43 -9.21 -7.79
CA GLY A 94 -5.89 -8.40 -8.88
C GLY A 94 -5.69 -9.18 -10.19
N LYS A 95 -5.49 -10.50 -10.11
CA LYS A 95 -5.41 -11.36 -11.30
C LYS A 95 -6.71 -11.44 -12.07
N PHE A 96 -7.88 -11.44 -11.41
CA PHE A 96 -9.15 -11.49 -12.11
C PHE A 96 -9.38 -10.27 -13.02
N GLY A 97 -8.88 -9.09 -12.61
CA GLY A 97 -8.96 -7.84 -13.38
C GLY A 97 -7.71 -7.53 -14.22
N GLN A 98 -6.78 -8.47 -14.40
CA GLN A 98 -5.54 -8.22 -15.12
C GLN A 98 -5.81 -7.94 -16.61
N ARG A 99 -5.25 -6.85 -17.12
CA ARG A 99 -5.25 -6.54 -18.56
C ARG A 99 -4.42 -7.59 -19.30
N LEU A 100 -5.03 -8.26 -20.30
CA LEU A 100 -4.40 -9.32 -21.08
C LEU A 100 -3.36 -8.80 -22.08
N ASN A 101 -3.68 -7.67 -22.70
CA ASN A 101 -2.83 -7.04 -23.70
C ASN A 101 -2.02 -5.91 -23.07
N LEU A 102 -0.86 -6.27 -22.53
CA LEU A 102 0.15 -5.34 -22.04
C LEU A 102 1.27 -5.20 -23.10
N PRO A 103 1.84 -4.00 -23.27
CA PRO A 103 2.99 -3.81 -24.15
C PRO A 103 4.13 -4.76 -23.76
N ARG A 104 4.62 -5.52 -24.75
CA ARG A 104 5.72 -6.45 -24.60
C ARG A 104 6.96 -5.85 -25.25
N THR A 105 8.10 -6.05 -24.60
CA THR A 105 9.40 -5.62 -25.12
C THR A 105 10.20 -6.85 -25.50
N THR A 106 10.57 -6.94 -26.77
CA THR A 106 11.45 -7.99 -27.30
C THR A 106 12.74 -7.35 -27.78
N TYR A 107 13.87 -8.02 -27.53
CA TYR A 107 15.15 -7.64 -28.08
C TYR A 107 15.56 -8.65 -29.15
N LEU A 108 15.96 -8.14 -30.29
CA LEU A 108 16.18 -8.92 -31.51
C LEU A 108 17.55 -8.55 -32.08
N THR A 109 18.26 -9.57 -32.56
CA THR A 109 19.50 -9.41 -33.32
C THR A 109 19.37 -9.91 -34.76
N ASP A 110 18.33 -10.73 -35.03
CA ASP A 110 18.04 -11.26 -36.36
C ASP A 110 17.10 -10.31 -37.13
N PRO A 111 17.54 -9.76 -38.27
CA PRO A 111 16.70 -8.91 -39.13
C PRO A 111 15.43 -9.61 -39.63
N SER A 112 15.45 -10.93 -39.79
CA SER A 112 14.30 -11.70 -40.31
C SER A 112 13.14 -11.64 -39.33
N ILE A 113 13.41 -11.93 -38.04
CA ILE A 113 12.42 -11.86 -36.97
C ILE A 113 11.92 -10.41 -36.79
N TYR A 114 12.81 -9.43 -36.99
CA TYR A 114 12.44 -8.01 -36.96
C TYR A 114 11.40 -7.67 -38.03
N PHE A 115 11.63 -8.08 -39.28
CA PHE A 115 10.65 -7.87 -40.36
C PHE A 115 9.37 -8.66 -40.15
N ASP A 116 9.45 -9.90 -39.67
CA ASP A 116 8.28 -10.74 -39.37
C ASP A 116 7.33 -10.04 -38.38
N ILE A 117 7.87 -9.41 -37.33
CA ILE A 117 7.09 -8.67 -36.33
C ILE A 117 6.50 -7.38 -36.94
N LEU A 118 7.27 -6.66 -37.76
CA LEU A 118 6.79 -5.43 -38.41
C LEU A 118 5.67 -5.67 -39.42
N THR A 119 5.71 -6.80 -40.13
CA THR A 119 4.72 -7.17 -41.14
C THR A 119 3.64 -8.09 -40.60
N SER A 120 3.64 -8.38 -39.29
CA SER A 120 2.64 -9.25 -38.68
C SER A 120 1.28 -8.57 -38.59
N ASP A 121 0.25 -9.18 -39.15
CA ASP A 121 -1.13 -8.71 -38.96
C ASP A 121 -1.65 -8.95 -37.53
N SER A 122 -0.94 -9.76 -36.74
CA SER A 122 -1.33 -10.09 -35.35
C SER A 122 -0.76 -9.14 -34.31
N GLN A 123 0.36 -8.47 -34.63
CA GLN A 123 1.13 -7.66 -33.69
C GLN A 123 1.16 -6.22 -34.18
N GLU A 124 0.97 -5.28 -33.26
CA GLU A 124 1.04 -3.85 -33.53
C GLU A 124 2.28 -3.28 -32.83
N VAL A 125 3.24 -2.81 -33.62
CA VAL A 125 4.47 -2.22 -33.12
C VAL A 125 4.22 -0.78 -32.66
N GLN A 126 4.55 -0.50 -31.41
CA GLN A 126 4.36 0.80 -30.75
C GLN A 126 5.64 1.65 -30.77
N ASP A 127 6.81 1.00 -30.60
CA ASP A 127 8.11 1.68 -30.54
C ASP A 127 9.21 0.75 -31.07
N VAL A 128 10.19 1.31 -31.77
CA VAL A 128 11.40 0.62 -32.20
C VAL A 128 12.60 1.48 -31.83
N SER A 129 13.57 0.89 -31.13
CA SER A 129 14.80 1.57 -30.76
C SER A 129 16.01 0.66 -30.97
N PHE A 130 17.04 1.16 -31.64
CA PHE A 130 18.32 0.50 -31.77
C PHE A 130 19.12 0.69 -30.49
N VAL A 131 19.43 -0.41 -29.80
CA VAL A 131 20.18 -0.40 -28.54
C VAL A 131 21.68 -0.44 -28.82
N THR A 132 22.07 -1.26 -29.80
CA THR A 132 23.42 -1.34 -30.38
C THR A 132 23.29 -1.52 -31.89
N ASP A 133 24.41 -1.52 -32.60
CA ASP A 133 24.45 -1.74 -34.06
C ASP A 133 23.83 -3.09 -34.46
N ASP A 134 23.91 -4.09 -33.57
CA ASP A 134 23.41 -5.46 -33.81
C ASP A 134 22.13 -5.81 -33.05
N MET A 135 21.56 -4.88 -32.25
CA MET A 135 20.43 -5.19 -31.37
C MET A 135 19.32 -4.14 -31.46
N VAL A 136 18.14 -4.60 -31.83
CA VAL A 136 16.92 -3.79 -31.91
C VAL A 136 15.97 -4.18 -30.78
N ARG A 137 15.45 -3.18 -30.09
CA ARG A 137 14.35 -3.33 -29.12
C ARG A 137 13.05 -2.91 -29.80
N ILE A 138 12.09 -3.83 -29.86
CA ILE A 138 10.73 -3.56 -30.31
C ILE A 138 9.78 -3.60 -29.12
N ASN A 139 8.94 -2.58 -28.99
CA ASN A 139 7.77 -2.61 -28.13
C ASN A 139 6.52 -2.84 -28.99
N TRP A 140 5.72 -3.84 -28.65
CA TRP A 140 4.54 -4.22 -29.42
C TRP A 140 3.41 -4.70 -28.51
N ILE A 141 2.19 -4.63 -29.03
CA ILE A 141 0.98 -5.20 -28.42
C ILE A 141 0.33 -6.17 -29.41
N ASN A 142 -0.48 -7.09 -28.93
CA ASN A 142 -1.33 -7.86 -29.85
C ASN A 142 -2.45 -6.96 -30.36
N GLN A 143 -2.82 -7.09 -31.64
CA GLN A 143 -4.04 -6.47 -32.12
C GLN A 143 -5.25 -7.09 -31.41
N SER A 144 -6.34 -6.33 -31.27
CA SER A 144 -7.50 -6.72 -30.45
C SER A 144 -8.11 -8.07 -30.84
N GLN A 145 -8.01 -8.44 -32.13
CA GLN A 145 -8.53 -9.69 -32.70
C GLN A 145 -7.68 -10.92 -32.35
N PHE A 146 -6.43 -10.72 -31.95
CA PHE A 146 -5.44 -11.77 -31.65
C PHE A 146 -5.04 -11.78 -30.17
N ILE A 147 -5.83 -11.15 -29.30
CA ILE A 147 -5.62 -11.25 -27.85
C ILE A 147 -6.06 -12.65 -27.42
N GLU A 148 -5.09 -13.48 -27.02
CA GLU A 148 -5.39 -14.77 -26.40
C GLU A 148 -6.17 -14.57 -25.11
N GLU A 149 -7.36 -15.14 -25.06
CA GLU A 149 -8.14 -15.23 -23.83
C GLU A 149 -7.47 -16.21 -22.87
N THR A 150 -7.43 -15.85 -21.59
CA THR A 150 -6.94 -16.74 -20.53
C THR A 150 -8.07 -17.09 -19.59
N GLY A 151 -8.22 -18.39 -19.29
CA GLY A 151 -9.18 -18.87 -18.29
C GLY A 151 -8.87 -18.43 -16.85
N ARG A 152 -7.81 -17.63 -16.63
CA ARG A 152 -7.39 -17.14 -15.32
C ARG A 152 -7.92 -15.73 -15.01
N THR A 153 -8.51 -15.03 -15.97
CA THR A 153 -9.07 -13.69 -15.77
C THR A 153 -10.59 -13.72 -15.81
N ASN A 154 -11.22 -12.93 -14.96
CA ASN A 154 -12.67 -12.74 -14.96
C ASN A 154 -13.00 -11.33 -14.46
N VAL A 155 -13.21 -10.42 -15.41
CA VAL A 155 -13.47 -9.01 -15.12
C VAL A 155 -14.78 -8.83 -14.35
N VAL A 156 -15.76 -9.72 -14.52
CA VAL A 156 -17.03 -9.67 -13.78
C VAL A 156 -16.81 -9.94 -12.30
N ILE A 157 -16.00 -10.95 -11.96
CA ILE A 157 -15.63 -11.24 -10.56
C ILE A 157 -14.87 -10.05 -9.96
N ALA A 158 -13.91 -9.47 -10.70
CA ALA A 158 -13.16 -8.30 -10.24
C ALA A 158 -14.08 -7.07 -10.01
N ALA A 159 -15.04 -6.83 -10.91
CA ALA A 159 -16.01 -5.75 -10.79
C ALA A 159 -16.94 -5.98 -9.58
N TYR A 160 -17.49 -7.18 -9.43
CA TYR A 160 -18.41 -7.51 -8.35
C TYR A 160 -17.75 -7.39 -6.97
N THR A 161 -16.56 -7.96 -6.81
CA THR A 161 -15.76 -7.85 -5.57
C THR A 161 -15.46 -6.39 -5.21
N THR A 162 -15.07 -5.57 -6.19
CA THR A 162 -14.83 -4.13 -5.95
C THR A 162 -16.10 -3.39 -5.56
N THR A 163 -17.23 -3.71 -6.19
CA THR A 163 -18.53 -3.12 -5.85
C THR A 163 -18.96 -3.49 -4.44
N GLN A 164 -18.83 -4.76 -4.05
CA GLN A 164 -19.15 -5.21 -2.69
C GLN A 164 -18.25 -4.55 -1.64
N ALA A 165 -16.95 -4.41 -1.90
CA ALA A 165 -16.04 -3.68 -1.01
C ALA A 165 -16.47 -2.21 -0.83
N ARG A 166 -16.86 -1.53 -1.92
CA ARG A 166 -17.37 -0.15 -1.86
C ARG A 166 -18.69 -0.04 -1.11
N LEU A 167 -19.62 -0.97 -1.32
CA LEU A 167 -20.89 -1.00 -0.60
C LEU A 167 -20.67 -1.23 0.90
N GLN A 168 -19.72 -2.11 1.26
CA GLN A 168 -19.36 -2.34 2.65
C GLN A 168 -18.81 -1.07 3.30
N LEU A 169 -17.88 -0.37 2.63
CA LEU A 169 -17.39 0.93 3.10
C LEU A 169 -18.52 1.96 3.21
N TYR A 170 -19.42 1.99 2.23
CA TYR A 170 -20.53 2.93 2.15
C TYR A 170 -21.50 2.80 3.35
N LYS A 171 -21.76 1.58 3.84
CA LYS A 171 -22.59 1.36 5.06
C LYS A 171 -22.10 2.19 6.26
N TYR A 172 -20.78 2.29 6.43
CA TYR A 172 -20.20 3.09 7.52
C TYR A 172 -20.24 4.59 7.20
N LEU A 173 -19.99 4.98 5.95
CA LEU A 173 -20.03 6.37 5.51
C LEU A 173 -21.43 6.97 5.62
N GLU A 174 -22.47 6.20 5.29
CA GLU A 174 -23.87 6.62 5.41
C GLU A 174 -24.25 6.92 6.86
N ASN A 175 -23.86 6.06 7.80
CA ASN A 175 -24.09 6.29 9.23
C ASN A 175 -23.25 7.44 9.81
N LEU A 176 -22.03 7.64 9.30
CA LEU A 176 -21.16 8.73 9.73
C LEU A 176 -21.60 10.08 9.17
N GLY A 177 -22.15 10.11 7.96
CA GLY A 177 -22.56 11.32 7.25
C GLY A 177 -21.42 12.35 7.20
N ASP A 178 -21.71 13.58 7.60
CA ASP A 178 -20.77 14.72 7.60
C ASP A 178 -19.56 14.54 8.52
N ARG A 179 -19.58 13.53 9.40
CA ARG A 179 -18.46 13.24 10.29
C ARG A 179 -17.31 12.55 9.57
N ALA A 180 -17.53 11.95 8.40
CA ALA A 180 -16.49 11.31 7.61
C ALA A 180 -15.60 12.36 6.92
N LEU A 181 -14.34 12.46 7.37
CA LEU A 181 -13.37 13.44 6.88
C LEU A 181 -12.59 12.94 5.66
N TYR A 182 -12.33 11.62 5.61
CA TYR A 182 -11.58 10.99 4.53
C TYR A 182 -11.92 9.50 4.43
N CYS A 183 -11.84 8.95 3.22
CA CYS A 183 -11.92 7.52 2.98
C CYS A 183 -11.01 7.09 1.82
N ASP A 184 -10.35 5.94 1.94
CA ASP A 184 -9.59 5.33 0.85
C ASP A 184 -9.67 3.81 0.94
N THR A 185 -10.29 3.21 -0.09
CA THR A 185 -10.41 1.77 -0.32
C THR A 185 -11.11 0.97 0.79
N ASP A 186 -10.51 0.90 1.96
CA ASP A 186 -10.86 0.11 3.13
C ASP A 186 -10.67 0.87 4.46
N SER A 187 -10.34 2.17 4.41
CA SER A 187 -10.11 3.01 5.58
C SER A 187 -11.04 4.23 5.63
N ILE A 188 -11.39 4.67 6.84
CA ILE A 188 -12.18 5.88 7.10
C ILE A 188 -11.53 6.67 8.24
N ILE A 189 -11.36 7.98 8.03
CA ILE A 189 -11.03 8.94 9.08
C ILE A 189 -12.26 9.76 9.35
N PHE A 190 -12.69 9.84 10.61
CA PHE A 190 -13.92 10.51 11.01
C PHE A 190 -13.76 11.32 12.29
N SER A 191 -14.62 12.31 12.44
CA SER A 191 -14.76 13.09 13.67
C SER A 191 -15.76 12.44 14.62
N SER A 192 -15.50 12.51 15.93
CA SER A 192 -16.35 11.86 16.92
C SER A 192 -16.39 12.66 18.23
N LYS A 193 -17.59 12.95 18.72
CA LYS A 193 -17.86 13.53 20.03
C LYS A 193 -18.26 12.44 21.02
N PRO A 194 -18.19 12.70 22.34
CA PRO A 194 -18.70 11.77 23.34
C PRO A 194 -20.18 11.47 23.11
N GLY A 195 -20.54 10.19 23.03
CA GLY A 195 -21.92 9.74 22.78
C GLY A 195 -22.29 9.53 21.30
N ASP A 196 -21.45 9.97 20.36
CA ASP A 196 -21.69 9.71 18.94
C ASP A 196 -21.55 8.22 18.60
N TRP A 197 -22.35 7.75 17.64
CA TRP A 197 -22.16 6.42 17.08
C TRP A 197 -20.76 6.28 16.45
N ARG A 198 -20.14 5.11 16.65
CA ARG A 198 -18.84 4.75 16.09
C ARG A 198 -18.97 3.42 15.37
N PRO A 199 -18.26 3.22 14.24
CA PRO A 199 -18.15 1.92 13.62
C PRO A 199 -17.65 0.89 14.64
N ILE A 200 -18.31 -0.27 14.67
CA ILE A 200 -17.90 -1.36 15.54
C ILE A 200 -16.62 -1.96 14.97
N THR A 201 -15.59 -2.02 15.80
CA THR A 201 -14.34 -2.69 15.48
C THR A 201 -14.40 -4.14 15.93
N GLY A 202 -13.64 -5.00 15.27
CA GLY A 202 -13.60 -6.40 15.61
C GLY A 202 -12.39 -7.11 15.05
N ASP A 203 -12.28 -8.36 15.46
CA ASP A 203 -11.12 -9.22 15.24
C ASP A 203 -11.36 -10.24 14.10
N TYR A 204 -12.54 -10.18 13.46
CA TYR A 204 -12.99 -11.13 12.46
C TYR A 204 -12.80 -10.61 11.04
N LEU A 205 -12.93 -11.51 10.06
CA LEU A 205 -12.74 -11.18 8.66
C LEU A 205 -13.76 -10.13 8.20
N GLY A 206 -13.26 -8.97 7.74
CA GLY A 206 -14.10 -7.88 7.24
C GLY A 206 -14.55 -6.88 8.31
N ASP A 207 -14.25 -7.13 9.59
CA ASP A 207 -14.44 -6.14 10.64
C ASP A 207 -13.43 -4.99 10.48
N LEU A 208 -13.80 -3.80 10.95
CA LEU A 208 -12.90 -2.65 10.99
C LEU A 208 -11.89 -2.81 12.14
N THR A 209 -10.64 -2.47 11.89
CA THR A 209 -9.59 -2.41 12.92
C THR A 209 -9.31 -0.96 13.28
N ASP A 210 -9.22 -0.64 14.57
CA ASP A 210 -8.73 0.66 15.01
C ASP A 210 -7.20 0.74 14.83
N GLU A 211 -6.73 1.58 13.91
CA GLU A 211 -5.29 1.78 13.66
C GLU A 211 -4.62 2.64 14.74
N THR A 212 -5.38 3.38 15.53
CA THR A 212 -4.87 4.32 16.54
C THR A 212 -5.47 4.06 17.93
N PRO A 213 -5.35 2.82 18.46
CA PRO A 213 -6.00 2.44 19.70
C PRO A 213 -5.48 3.30 20.86
N ASN A 214 -6.41 3.90 21.62
CA ASN A 214 -6.12 4.80 22.74
C ASN A 214 -5.34 6.09 22.39
N ASN A 215 -5.18 6.41 21.10
CA ASN A 215 -4.44 7.59 20.67
C ASN A 215 -5.19 8.35 19.56
N ASN A 216 -6.20 9.11 19.96
CA ASN A 216 -7.02 9.86 19.01
C ASN A 216 -6.21 10.87 18.19
N ILE A 217 -6.61 11.06 16.95
CA ILE A 217 -6.16 12.15 16.09
C ILE A 217 -6.66 13.48 16.67
N ASP A 218 -5.74 14.38 16.97
CA ASP A 218 -6.00 15.74 17.47
C ASP A 218 -6.26 16.71 16.32
N VAL A 219 -5.48 16.60 15.24
CA VAL A 219 -5.63 17.46 14.05
C VAL A 219 -5.51 16.62 12.79
N PHE A 220 -6.48 16.77 11.89
CA PHE A 220 -6.46 16.16 10.57
C PHE A 220 -6.40 17.24 9.50
N VAL A 221 -5.59 17.02 8.46
CA VAL A 221 -5.41 17.91 7.32
C VAL A 221 -5.46 17.08 6.05
N SER A 222 -6.24 17.53 5.06
CA SER A 222 -6.36 16.85 3.76
C SER A 222 -6.14 17.85 2.62
N GLY A 223 -5.20 17.52 1.73
CA GLY A 223 -4.96 18.21 0.46
C GLY A 223 -5.61 17.51 -0.73
N GLY A 224 -6.39 16.45 -0.51
CA GLY A 224 -7.09 15.68 -1.54
C GLY A 224 -6.86 14.17 -1.46
N PRO A 225 -7.30 13.40 -2.48
CA PRO A 225 -7.15 11.95 -2.50
C PRO A 225 -5.68 11.51 -2.40
N LYS A 226 -5.38 10.63 -1.44
CA LYS A 226 -4.02 10.12 -1.14
C LYS A 226 -3.02 11.22 -0.76
N ASN A 227 -3.52 12.33 -0.24
CA ASN A 227 -2.74 13.49 0.17
C ASN A 227 -3.32 14.04 1.48
N TYR A 228 -2.83 13.53 2.61
CA TYR A 228 -3.33 13.90 3.93
C TYR A 228 -2.24 13.79 5.00
N GLY A 229 -2.47 14.46 6.11
CA GLY A 229 -1.62 14.39 7.29
C GLY A 229 -2.47 14.45 8.56
N TYR A 230 -2.00 13.81 9.62
CA TYR A 230 -2.66 13.87 10.92
C TYR A 230 -1.64 13.98 12.04
N LYS A 231 -2.08 14.61 13.13
CA LYS A 231 -1.35 14.73 14.39
C LYS A 231 -2.10 13.97 15.46
N LEU A 232 -1.39 13.09 16.14
CA LEU A 232 -1.91 12.30 17.26
C LEU A 232 -1.83 13.10 18.57
N LYS A 233 -2.74 12.81 19.49
CA LYS A 233 -2.78 13.44 20.81
C LYS A 233 -1.51 13.10 21.59
N ASN A 234 -1.15 11.82 21.62
CA ASN A 234 0.07 11.29 22.20
C ASN A 234 1.01 10.80 21.08
N PRO A 235 2.32 10.65 21.35
CA PRO A 235 3.20 9.94 20.43
C PRO A 235 2.68 8.53 20.12
N ASP A 236 2.83 8.10 18.88
CA ASP A 236 2.61 6.70 18.48
C ASP A 236 3.66 5.77 19.14
N ARG A 237 3.53 4.46 18.92
CA ARG A 237 4.47 3.43 19.39
C ARG A 237 5.92 3.74 18.98
N ASP A 238 6.11 4.33 17.81
CA ASP A 238 7.43 4.74 17.29
C ASP A 238 7.91 6.12 17.82
N GLY A 239 7.19 6.72 18.77
CA GLY A 239 7.45 8.07 19.27
C GLY A 239 7.04 9.20 18.32
N ASN A 240 6.44 8.87 17.18
CA ASN A 240 6.01 9.84 16.17
C ASN A 240 4.66 10.46 16.54
N ARG A 241 4.59 11.79 16.55
CA ARG A 241 3.33 12.50 16.81
C ARG A 241 2.56 12.89 15.56
N THR A 242 3.22 12.88 14.40
CA THR A 242 2.64 13.33 13.14
C THR A 242 2.88 12.31 12.06
N CYS A 243 1.87 12.09 11.22
CA CYS A 243 1.96 11.25 10.03
C CYS A 243 1.60 12.11 8.81
N CYS A 244 2.32 11.91 7.71
CA CYS A 244 2.08 12.60 6.45
C CYS A 244 2.11 11.58 5.31
N LYS A 245 1.09 11.62 4.45
CA LYS A 245 0.93 10.73 3.30
C LYS A 245 0.75 11.59 2.05
N ILE A 246 1.73 11.56 1.16
CA ILE A 246 1.75 12.37 -0.06
C ILE A 246 2.00 11.47 -1.25
N ARG A 247 1.02 11.36 -2.14
CA ARG A 247 1.17 10.60 -3.37
C ARG A 247 2.12 11.31 -4.34
N GLY A 248 3.07 10.56 -4.89
CA GLY A 248 3.97 11.01 -5.95
C GLY A 248 5.31 11.58 -5.47
N ILE A 249 5.44 11.88 -4.17
CA ILE A 249 6.67 12.32 -3.54
C ILE A 249 7.07 11.29 -2.48
N THR A 250 8.28 10.77 -2.57
CA THR A 250 8.82 9.87 -1.54
C THR A 250 9.28 10.72 -0.36
N LEU A 251 8.70 10.49 0.82
CA LEU A 251 9.09 11.14 2.07
C LEU A 251 10.35 10.47 2.64
N ASN A 252 11.49 10.73 2.00
CA ASN A 252 12.80 10.46 2.59
C ASN A 252 13.11 11.50 3.69
N TYR A 253 14.18 11.31 4.45
CA TYR A 253 14.53 12.21 5.56
C TYR A 253 14.62 13.68 5.12
N LYS A 254 15.29 13.98 4.01
CA LYS A 254 15.44 15.35 3.46
C LYS A 254 14.09 15.95 3.08
N ASN A 255 13.30 15.23 2.27
CA ASN A 255 11.99 15.67 1.82
C ASN A 255 11.00 15.80 2.98
N ALA A 256 11.11 14.97 4.02
CA ALA A 256 10.25 15.05 5.20
C ALA A 256 10.57 16.27 6.08
N LEU A 257 11.77 16.87 5.99
CA LEU A 257 12.07 18.14 6.65
C LEU A 257 11.35 19.31 5.96
N GLU A 258 11.35 19.30 4.62
CA GLU A 258 10.72 20.35 3.80
C GLU A 258 9.19 20.16 3.66
N LEU A 259 8.73 18.91 3.64
CA LEU A 259 7.36 18.52 3.39
C LEU A 259 6.87 17.62 4.52
N ASN A 260 6.32 18.26 5.54
CA ASN A 260 5.79 17.68 6.76
C ASN A 260 4.34 18.13 7.02
N PHE A 261 3.78 17.69 8.16
CA PHE A 261 2.43 18.03 8.58
C PHE A 261 2.17 19.54 8.64
N ASP A 262 3.10 20.33 9.21
CA ASP A 262 2.92 21.77 9.39
C ASP A 262 2.96 22.50 8.04
N THR A 263 3.90 22.13 7.18
CA THR A 263 3.98 22.71 5.83
C THR A 263 2.76 22.33 4.97
N MET A 264 2.25 21.09 5.07
CA MET A 264 0.99 20.70 4.42
C MET A 264 -0.18 21.52 4.94
N LYS A 265 -0.26 21.73 6.25
CA LYS A 265 -1.30 22.57 6.88
C LYS A 265 -1.23 24.00 6.36
N ASP A 266 -0.04 24.58 6.23
CA ASP A 266 0.13 25.93 5.70
C ASP A 266 -0.29 26.03 4.23
N VAL A 267 -0.02 25.01 3.42
CA VAL A 267 -0.52 24.94 2.04
C VAL A 267 -2.05 24.84 2.00
N VAL A 268 -2.65 24.01 2.85
CA VAL A 268 -4.13 23.86 2.94
C VAL A 268 -4.81 25.14 3.44
N GLN A 269 -4.14 25.89 4.31
CA GLN A 269 -4.62 27.18 4.79
C GLN A 269 -4.37 28.33 3.80
N GLY A 270 -3.72 28.07 2.67
CA GLY A 270 -3.39 29.09 1.67
C GLY A 270 -2.32 30.09 2.11
N LYS A 271 -1.52 29.75 3.13
CA LYS A 271 -0.36 30.57 3.52
C LYS A 271 0.82 30.38 2.56
N THR A 272 0.89 29.21 1.94
CA THR A 272 1.94 28.81 1.01
C THR A 272 1.31 28.17 -0.21
N ASP A 273 1.61 28.67 -1.42
CA ASP A 273 0.97 28.14 -2.64
C ASP A 273 1.53 26.78 -3.07
N LYS A 274 2.84 26.59 -2.92
CA LYS A 274 3.55 25.41 -3.38
C LYS A 274 4.85 25.20 -2.61
N ILE A 275 5.26 23.94 -2.49
CA ILE A 275 6.54 23.52 -1.92
C ILE A 275 7.25 22.69 -2.97
N THR A 276 8.52 22.97 -3.25
CA THR A 276 9.31 22.15 -4.18
C THR A 276 10.37 21.43 -3.40
N VAL A 277 10.41 20.10 -3.52
CA VAL A 277 11.45 19.26 -2.95
C VAL A 277 12.37 18.78 -4.07
N THR A 278 13.67 18.77 -3.80
CA THR A 278 14.69 18.34 -4.76
C THR A 278 15.32 17.02 -4.33
N ASP A 279 15.14 15.99 -5.15
CA ASP A 279 15.82 14.70 -5.02
C ASP A 279 17.06 14.69 -5.93
N ASP A 280 18.23 14.94 -5.33
CA ASP A 280 19.49 15.10 -6.07
C ASP A 280 19.94 13.81 -6.78
N ASN A 281 19.55 12.65 -6.24
CA ASN A 281 20.10 11.35 -6.63
C ASN A 281 19.01 10.37 -7.07
N LYS A 282 18.06 10.83 -7.88
CA LYS A 282 16.99 9.96 -8.37
C LYS A 282 17.53 8.99 -9.43
N ILE A 283 17.59 7.70 -9.07
CA ILE A 283 17.88 6.63 -10.02
C ILE A 283 16.71 6.50 -10.99
N CYS A 284 16.98 6.77 -12.26
CA CYS A 284 16.02 6.70 -13.34
C CYS A 284 16.56 5.79 -14.44
N ARG A 285 15.68 5.07 -15.12
CA ARG A 285 16.04 4.37 -16.36
C ARG A 285 15.72 5.28 -17.53
N GLU A 286 16.73 5.61 -18.33
CA GLU A 286 16.52 6.37 -19.56
C GLU A 286 15.73 5.52 -20.56
N VAL A 287 14.59 6.03 -21.03
CA VAL A 287 13.64 5.23 -21.82
C VAL A 287 14.22 4.77 -23.15
N LYS A 288 15.10 5.59 -23.77
CA LYS A 288 15.67 5.29 -25.09
C LYS A 288 16.86 4.34 -25.01
N THR A 289 17.88 4.71 -24.23
CA THR A 289 19.13 3.94 -24.12
C THR A 289 19.03 2.77 -23.15
N THR A 290 17.98 2.74 -22.31
CA THR A 290 17.80 1.82 -21.18
C THR A 290 18.86 1.90 -20.09
N ASN A 291 19.76 2.89 -20.18
CA ASN A 291 20.80 3.13 -19.19
C ASN A 291 20.19 3.54 -17.84
N ILE A 292 20.81 3.06 -16.78
CA ILE A 292 20.49 3.51 -15.42
C ILE A 292 21.32 4.76 -15.17
N ILE A 293 20.64 5.89 -15.02
CA ILE A 293 21.27 7.19 -14.77
C ILE A 293 20.77 7.75 -13.45
N THR A 294 21.64 8.51 -12.78
CA THR A 294 21.27 9.32 -11.62
C THR A 294 21.06 10.75 -12.11
N ARG A 295 19.89 11.32 -11.82
CA ARG A 295 19.59 12.71 -12.14
C ARG A 295 18.93 13.41 -10.96
N ALA A 296 19.13 14.72 -10.86
CA ALA A 296 18.34 15.55 -9.97
C ALA A 296 16.89 15.63 -10.50
N GLU A 297 15.91 15.50 -9.62
CA GLU A 297 14.50 15.63 -9.95
C GLU A 297 13.81 16.56 -8.93
N ASP A 298 13.23 17.64 -9.43
CA ASP A 298 12.41 18.54 -8.63
C ASP A 298 10.95 18.10 -8.68
N LYS A 299 10.33 18.02 -7.50
CA LYS A 299 8.89 17.77 -7.37
C LYS A 299 8.22 18.89 -6.61
N THR A 300 7.28 19.53 -7.28
CA THR A 300 6.44 20.56 -6.66
C THR A 300 5.17 19.93 -6.09
N TYR A 301 5.04 20.00 -4.77
CA TYR A 301 3.81 19.80 -4.04
C TYR A 301 2.93 21.05 -4.10
N ARG A 302 1.68 20.86 -4.50
CA ARG A 302 0.62 21.87 -4.45
C ARG A 302 -0.71 21.16 -4.17
N ILE A 303 -1.67 21.88 -3.62
CA ILE A 303 -3.02 21.34 -3.50
C ILE A 303 -3.66 21.32 -4.88
N VAL A 304 -4.14 20.15 -5.25
CA VAL A 304 -4.94 19.94 -6.46
C VAL A 304 -6.27 19.40 -6.00
N PHE A 305 -7.27 20.28 -6.00
CA PHE A 305 -8.64 19.94 -5.64
C PHE A 305 -9.50 19.97 -6.91
N ASP A 306 -9.25 19.02 -7.80
CA ASP A 306 -9.84 18.93 -9.15
C ASP A 306 -11.18 18.19 -9.18
N LYS A 307 -11.55 17.48 -8.11
CA LYS A 307 -12.72 16.58 -8.08
C LYS A 307 -13.95 17.11 -7.35
N ARG A 308 -13.80 18.14 -6.52
CA ARG A 308 -14.89 18.73 -5.74
C ARG A 308 -14.70 20.24 -5.65
N VAL A 309 -15.77 20.97 -5.35
CA VAL A 309 -15.74 22.41 -5.11
C VAL A 309 -15.55 22.65 -3.61
N LEU A 310 -14.48 23.36 -3.24
CA LEU A 310 -14.24 23.80 -1.87
C LEU A 310 -15.04 25.08 -1.59
N LYS A 311 -15.91 25.04 -0.58
CA LYS A 311 -16.68 26.21 -0.11
C LYS A 311 -15.85 27.03 0.89
N LYS A 312 -16.28 28.26 1.15
CA LYS A 312 -15.62 29.20 2.08
C LYS A 312 -15.56 28.70 3.53
N ASP A 313 -16.45 27.78 3.89
CA ASP A 313 -16.51 27.10 5.19
C ASP A 313 -15.67 25.81 5.25
N TYR A 314 -14.82 25.57 4.24
CA TYR A 314 -14.03 24.36 4.05
C TYR A 314 -14.84 23.07 3.81
N THR A 315 -16.16 23.17 3.64
CA THR A 315 -16.96 22.02 3.16
C THR A 315 -16.75 21.80 1.67
N THR A 316 -17.01 20.58 1.19
CA THR A 316 -16.75 20.23 -0.20
C THR A 316 -17.99 19.63 -0.85
N THR A 317 -18.37 20.14 -2.03
CA THR A 317 -19.49 19.59 -2.81
C THR A 317 -19.02 18.98 -4.13
N PRO A 318 -19.71 17.98 -4.67
CA PRO A 318 -19.49 17.54 -6.05
C PRO A 318 -19.71 18.68 -7.04
N TYR A 319 -19.07 18.60 -8.21
CA TYR A 319 -19.39 19.52 -9.30
C TYR A 319 -20.84 19.32 -9.76
N GLY A 320 -21.58 20.43 -9.94
CA GLY A 320 -22.95 20.42 -10.46
C GLY A 320 -24.06 20.30 -9.42
N MET A 321 -23.76 20.41 -8.12
CA MET A 321 -24.75 20.56 -7.05
C MET A 321 -24.97 22.01 -6.64
#